data_AF-A0A7S3VEP5-F1
#
_entry.id   AF-A0A7S3VEP5-F1
#
_cell.length_a   1.000
_cell.length_b   1.000
_cell.length_c   1.000
_cell.angle_alpha   90.00
_cell.angle_beta   90.00
_cell.angle_gamma   90.00
#
_symmetry.space_group_name_H-M   'P 1'
#
loop_
_entity.id
_entity.type
_entity.pdbx_description
1 polymer ?
#
loop_
_entity_poly.entity_id
_entity_poly.type
_entity_poly.pdbx_seq_one_letter_code
_entity_poly.pdbx_strand_id
1 'polypeptide(L)'
;YDCGGQSKYAVGQVQFITSVGLYILIISAEESDKFNITRFLVILQARAPGAVVQIVLTKTDTLKSSFYALKPSPELIKKKKEWILEEVQKFQKNNSKNGNDHKSTPINIQQDIITVSAKNAPVDTRNAITSRIFDLSDASPPILPSVRQNVPMRWLAFE
;
A
#
# COMPACT_ATOMS: atom_id res chain seq x y z
N TYR A 1 10.20 -7.27 3.07
CA TYR A 1 9.48 -8.50 3.43
C TYR A 1 8.40 -8.76 2.38
N ASP A 2 8.25 -10.00 1.93
CA ASP A 2 7.11 -10.41 1.11
C ASP A 2 6.13 -11.22 1.97
N CYS A 3 4.87 -10.80 1.97
CA CYS A 3 3.84 -11.28 2.88
C CYS A 3 2.78 -12.05 2.09
N GLY A 4 2.62 -13.36 2.38
CA GLY A 4 1.65 -14.21 1.69
C GLY A 4 0.20 -13.69 1.78
N GLY A 5 -0.50 -13.60 0.64
CA GLY A 5 -1.86 -13.05 0.58
C GLY A 5 -2.98 -13.94 1.14
N GLN A 6 -2.68 -15.13 1.65
CA GLN A 6 -3.70 -16.05 2.18
C GLN A 6 -3.98 -15.75 3.66
N SER A 7 -5.26 -15.80 4.08
CA SER A 7 -5.68 -15.48 5.44
C SER A 7 -4.96 -16.31 6.51
N LYS A 8 -4.64 -17.58 6.22
CA LYS A 8 -3.89 -18.47 7.11
C LYS A 8 -2.47 -17.98 7.44
N TYR A 9 -1.87 -17.12 6.61
CA TYR A 9 -0.54 -16.56 6.87
C TYR A 9 -0.58 -15.24 7.64
N ALA A 10 -1.77 -14.69 7.93
CA ALA A 10 -1.90 -13.39 8.59
C ALA A 10 -1.20 -13.37 9.96
N VAL A 11 -1.27 -14.47 10.73
CA VAL A 11 -0.64 -14.57 12.07
C VAL A 11 0.88 -14.51 11.98
N GLY A 12 1.49 -15.21 11.01
CA GLY A 12 2.95 -15.23 10.83
C GLY A 12 3.53 -13.89 10.39
N GLN A 13 2.71 -13.03 9.77
CA GLN A 13 3.14 -11.71 9.30
C GLN A 13 3.18 -10.66 10.41
N VAL A 14 2.44 -10.88 11.51
CA VAL A 14 2.30 -9.89 12.59
C VAL A 14 3.65 -9.43 13.15
N GLN A 15 4.65 -10.32 13.20
CA GLN A 15 5.98 -10.00 13.72
C GLN A 15 6.73 -8.94 12.89
N PHE A 16 6.40 -8.81 11.60
CA PHE A 16 7.03 -7.85 10.69
C PHE A 16 6.23 -6.56 10.56
N ILE A 17 5.04 -6.49 11.17
CA ILE A 17 4.15 -5.33 11.07
C ILE A 17 4.47 -4.36 12.23
N THR A 18 5.18 -3.28 11.90
CA THR A 18 5.58 -2.20 12.80
C THR A 18 5.07 -0.84 12.31
N SER A 19 4.86 0.12 13.23
CA SER A 19 4.41 1.48 12.90
C SER A 19 5.40 2.30 12.06
N VAL A 20 6.67 1.88 12.01
CA VAL A 20 7.73 2.58 11.27
C VAL A 20 7.91 2.10 9.82
N GLY A 21 7.17 1.06 9.42
CA GLY A 21 7.28 0.47 8.09
C GLY A 21 6.60 1.28 6.98
N LEU A 22 7.17 1.19 5.78
CA LEU A 22 6.46 1.45 4.53
C LEU A 22 5.81 0.15 4.05
N TYR A 23 4.49 0.17 3.86
CA TYR A 23 3.72 -0.96 3.35
C TYR A 23 3.32 -0.74 1.91
N ILE A 24 3.57 -1.72 1.06
CA ILE A 24 3.14 -1.72 -0.33
C ILE A 24 1.94 -2.65 -0.46
N LEU A 25 0.74 -2.09 -0.59
CA LEU A 25 -0.48 -2.86 -0.75
C LEU A 25 -0.71 -3.17 -2.24
N ILE A 26 -0.44 -4.42 -2.62
CA ILE A 26 -0.63 -4.92 -3.99
C ILE A 26 -2.10 -5.33 -4.19
N ILE A 27 -2.76 -4.73 -5.18
CA ILE A 27 -4.14 -5.02 -5.57
C ILE A 27 -4.17 -5.44 -7.03
N SER A 28 -4.73 -6.62 -7.31
CA SER A 28 -4.94 -7.09 -8.68
C SER A 28 -5.97 -6.22 -9.41
N ALA A 29 -5.74 -5.91 -10.68
CA ALA A 29 -6.74 -5.25 -11.52
C ALA A 29 -8.05 -6.04 -11.67
N GLU A 30 -7.96 -7.37 -11.52
CA GLU A 30 -9.10 -8.29 -11.56
C GLU A 30 -9.78 -8.45 -10.19
N GLU A 31 -9.24 -7.86 -9.12
CA GLU A 31 -9.83 -7.94 -7.79
C GLU A 31 -11.27 -7.43 -7.81
N SER A 32 -12.22 -8.15 -7.26
CA SER A 32 -13.63 -7.73 -7.19
C SER A 32 -14.12 -7.67 -5.75
N ASP A 33 -13.40 -8.30 -4.83
CA ASP A 33 -13.76 -8.38 -3.44
C ASP A 33 -13.10 -7.26 -2.63
N LYS A 34 -13.93 -6.31 -2.20
CA LYS A 34 -13.55 -5.22 -1.30
C LYS A 34 -12.99 -5.71 0.04
N PHE A 35 -13.35 -6.93 0.48
CA PHE A 35 -12.83 -7.52 1.70
C PHE A 35 -11.31 -7.71 1.62
N ASN A 36 -10.77 -8.05 0.45
CA ASN A 36 -9.34 -8.24 0.27
C ASN A 36 -8.54 -6.95 0.42
N ILE A 37 -9.13 -5.80 0.06
CA ILE A 37 -8.52 -4.48 0.29
C ILE A 37 -8.60 -4.13 1.78
N THR A 38 -9.82 -4.15 2.32
CA THR A 38 -10.10 -3.63 3.66
C THR A 38 -9.46 -4.45 4.77
N ARG A 39 -9.37 -5.78 4.65
CA ARG A 39 -8.79 -6.64 5.70
C ARG A 39 -7.34 -6.28 6.03
N PHE A 40 -6.52 -5.97 5.02
CA PHE A 40 -5.11 -5.63 5.25
C PHE A 40 -5.00 -4.25 5.89
N LEU A 41 -5.83 -3.30 5.48
CA LEU A 41 -5.90 -1.98 6.11
C LEU A 41 -6.32 -2.06 7.58
N VAL A 42 -7.28 -2.94 7.93
CA VAL A 42 -7.69 -3.19 9.33
C VAL A 42 -6.52 -3.75 10.13
N ILE A 43 -5.79 -4.74 9.60
CA ILE A 43 -4.62 -5.31 10.26
C ILE A 43 -3.55 -4.25 10.50
N LEU A 44 -3.24 -3.44 9.48
CA LEU A 44 -2.25 -2.36 9.57
C LEU A 44 -2.68 -1.29 10.57
N GLN A 45 -3.94 -0.89 10.58
CA GLN A 45 -4.44 0.09 11.56
C GLN A 45 -4.33 -0.42 13.00
N ALA A 46 -4.54 -1.72 13.22
CA ALA A 46 -4.47 -2.32 14.55
C ALA A 46 -3.02 -2.55 15.02
N ARG A 47 -2.07 -2.80 14.11
CA ARG A 47 -0.71 -3.26 14.46
C ARG A 47 0.39 -2.25 14.15
N ALA A 48 0.17 -1.38 13.18
CA ALA A 48 1.12 -0.39 12.68
C ALA A 48 0.45 0.98 12.53
N PRO A 49 -0.14 1.54 13.62
CA PRO A 49 -0.76 2.86 13.54
C PRO A 49 0.25 3.93 13.12
N GLY A 50 -0.19 4.87 12.28
CA GLY A 50 0.67 5.89 11.68
C GLY A 50 1.55 5.42 10.52
N ALA A 51 1.61 4.11 10.23
CA ALA A 51 2.43 3.61 9.13
C ALA A 51 1.97 4.11 7.77
N VAL A 52 2.91 4.20 6.84
CA VAL A 52 2.67 4.67 5.48
C VAL A 52 2.28 3.50 4.59
N VAL A 53 1.21 3.64 3.82
CA VAL A 53 0.71 2.62 2.90
C VAL A 53 0.68 3.18 1.48
N GLN A 54 1.51 2.63 0.61
CA GLN A 54 1.49 2.89 -0.83
C GLN A 54 0.69 1.79 -1.53
N ILE A 55 -0.34 2.18 -2.29
CA ILE A 55 -1.16 1.23 -3.04
C ILE A 55 -0.55 1.04 -4.44
N VAL A 56 -0.55 -0.21 -4.90
CA VAL A 56 -0.11 -0.59 -6.24
C VAL A 56 -1.20 -1.42 -6.91
N LEU A 57 -1.73 -0.91 -8.02
CA LEU A 57 -2.62 -1.63 -8.91
C LEU A 57 -1.78 -2.43 -9.91
N THR A 58 -1.72 -3.76 -9.72
CA THR A 58 -0.97 -4.69 -10.57
C THR A 58 -1.86 -5.39 -11.59
N LYS A 59 -1.25 -6.14 -12.52
CA LYS A 59 -1.91 -6.84 -13.63
C LYS A 59 -2.76 -5.90 -14.49
N THR A 60 -2.37 -4.64 -14.66
CA THR A 60 -3.14 -3.66 -15.43
C THR A 60 -3.29 -4.05 -16.89
N ASP A 61 -2.43 -4.94 -17.40
CA ASP A 61 -2.52 -5.52 -18.74
C ASP A 61 -3.80 -6.33 -19.00
N THR A 62 -4.52 -6.73 -17.95
CA THR A 62 -5.81 -7.44 -18.07
C THR A 62 -6.99 -6.49 -18.28
N LEU A 63 -6.83 -5.18 -18.01
CA LEU A 63 -7.88 -4.18 -18.17
C LEU A 63 -7.99 -3.72 -19.61
N LYS A 64 -8.51 -4.60 -20.46
CA LYS A 64 -8.70 -4.34 -21.88
C LYS A 64 -10.16 -4.03 -22.19
N SER A 65 -10.42 -3.07 -23.09
CA SER A 65 -11.79 -2.75 -23.53
C SER A 65 -12.43 -3.88 -24.34
N SER A 66 -11.61 -4.72 -24.97
CA SER A 66 -12.03 -5.93 -25.66
C SER A 66 -10.92 -6.98 -25.64
N PHE A 67 -11.26 -8.24 -25.90
CA PHE A 67 -10.29 -9.34 -25.96
C PHE A 67 -9.15 -9.09 -26.96
N TYR A 68 -9.44 -8.40 -28.06
CA TYR A 68 -8.49 -8.09 -29.13
C TYR A 68 -7.62 -6.87 -28.86
N ALA A 69 -7.86 -6.10 -27.79
CA ALA A 69 -7.07 -4.92 -27.51
C ALA A 69 -5.63 -5.30 -27.15
N LEU A 70 -4.67 -4.67 -27.84
CA LEU A 70 -3.24 -4.87 -27.62
C LEU A 70 -2.73 -4.11 -26.39
N LYS A 71 -3.41 -3.04 -26.01
CA LYS A 71 -3.04 -2.17 -24.89
C LYS A 71 -4.18 -2.11 -23.86
N PRO A 72 -3.84 -1.95 -22.57
CA PRO A 72 -4.86 -1.74 -21.54
C PRO A 72 -5.58 -0.41 -21.75
N SER A 73 -6.87 -0.39 -21.41
CA SER A 73 -7.74 0.78 -21.52
C SER A 73 -7.48 1.75 -20.37
N PRO A 74 -7.09 3.01 -20.66
CA PRO A 74 -6.90 4.03 -19.63
C PRO A 74 -8.17 4.30 -18.81
N GLU A 75 -9.34 4.21 -19.43
CA GLU A 75 -10.63 4.42 -18.76
C GLU A 75 -10.93 3.33 -17.73
N LEU A 76 -10.65 2.07 -18.07
CA LEU A 76 -10.83 0.94 -17.16
C LEU A 76 -9.85 1.03 -15.98
N ILE A 77 -8.60 1.42 -16.25
CA ILE A 77 -7.61 1.68 -15.20
C ILE A 77 -8.09 2.80 -14.27
N LYS A 78 -8.57 3.91 -14.83
CA LYS A 78 -9.08 5.05 -14.06
C LYS A 78 -10.25 4.64 -13.17
N LYS A 79 -11.27 3.98 -13.74
CA LYS A 79 -12.41 3.46 -12.99
C LYS A 79 -11.98 2.52 -11.87
N LYS A 80 -10.95 1.70 -12.11
CA LYS A 80 -10.41 0.79 -11.10
C LYS A 80 -9.71 1.53 -9.95
N LYS A 81 -8.93 2.56 -10.26
CA LYS A 81 -8.32 3.44 -9.24
C LYS A 81 -9.40 4.12 -8.39
N GLU A 82 -10.41 4.69 -9.02
CA GLU A 82 -11.53 5.36 -8.33
C GLU A 82 -12.23 4.41 -7.37
N TRP A 83 -12.56 3.18 -7.82
CA TRP A 83 -13.14 2.16 -6.96
C TRP A 83 -12.26 1.82 -5.73
N ILE A 84 -10.94 1.68 -5.91
CA ILE A 84 -10.01 1.44 -4.79
C ILE A 84 -10.03 2.62 -3.81
N LEU A 85 -9.96 3.85 -4.33
CA LEU A 85 -9.95 5.06 -3.51
C LEU A 85 -11.27 5.21 -2.73
N GLU A 86 -12.41 4.88 -3.32
CA GLU A 86 -13.70 4.87 -2.62
C GLU A 86 -13.71 3.89 -1.44
N GLU A 87 -13.19 2.68 -1.62
CA GLU A 87 -13.12 1.68 -0.53
C GLU A 87 -12.15 2.12 0.58
N VAL A 88 -11.02 2.72 0.21
CA VAL A 88 -10.07 3.33 1.16
C VAL A 88 -10.72 4.47 1.95
N GLN A 89 -11.46 5.36 1.28
CA GLN A 89 -12.16 6.46 1.93
C GLN A 89 -13.27 5.95 2.87
N LYS A 90 -14.00 4.90 2.49
CA LYS A 90 -14.99 4.25 3.37
C LYS A 90 -14.31 3.69 4.63
N PHE A 91 -13.18 3.01 4.47
CA PHE A 91 -12.38 2.51 5.59
C PHE A 91 -11.93 3.65 6.53
N GLN A 92 -11.36 4.73 5.98
CA GLN A 92 -10.93 5.89 6.77
C GLN A 92 -12.09 6.53 7.53
N LYS A 93 -13.24 6.72 6.88
CA LYS A 93 -14.46 7.27 7.53
C LYS A 93 -14.98 6.38 8.66
N ASN A 94 -14.96 5.07 8.48
CA ASN A 94 -15.44 4.13 9.50
C ASN A 94 -14.51 4.10 10.72
N ASN A 95 -13.19 4.17 10.52
CA ASN A 95 -12.24 4.26 11.62
C ASN A 95 -12.33 5.59 12.39
N SER A 96 -12.64 6.70 11.72
CA SER A 96 -12.85 7.99 12.40
C SER A 96 -14.13 8.04 13.24
N LYS A 97 -15.14 7.20 12.93
CA LYS A 97 -16.44 7.19 13.64
C LYS A 97 -16.47 6.26 14.85
N ASN A 98 -15.67 5.20 14.86
CA ASN A 98 -15.62 4.21 15.94
C ASN A 98 -14.72 4.70 17.08
N GLY A 99 -15.08 5.84 17.67
CA GLY A 99 -14.38 6.52 18.76
C GLY A 99 -14.23 5.69 20.02
N ASN A 100 -13.27 4.75 20.02
CA ASN A 100 -12.73 4.19 21.24
C ASN A 100 -11.65 5.13 21.78
N ASP A 101 -11.66 5.34 23.10
CA ASP A 101 -10.89 6.27 23.95
C ASP A 101 -9.35 6.16 23.87
N HIS A 102 -8.81 5.46 22.88
CA HIS A 102 -7.39 5.42 22.55
C HIS A 102 -7.21 5.91 21.12
N LYS A 103 -6.87 7.20 20.98
CA LYS A 103 -6.50 7.87 19.72
C LYS A 103 -5.27 7.20 19.10
N SER A 104 -5.45 6.02 18.52
CA SER A 104 -4.45 5.39 17.68
C SER A 104 -4.27 6.24 16.43
N THR A 105 -3.04 6.65 16.12
CA THR A 105 -2.74 7.42 14.91
C THR A 105 -3.24 6.66 13.67
N PRO A 106 -4.01 7.30 12.78
CA PRO A 106 -4.50 6.64 11.58
C PRO A 106 -3.31 6.29 10.66
N ILE A 107 -3.42 5.16 9.95
CA ILE A 107 -2.44 4.82 8.90
C ILE A 107 -2.48 5.87 7.78
N ASN A 108 -1.30 6.20 7.23
CA ASN A 108 -1.13 7.19 6.19
C ASN A 108 -1.18 6.54 4.80
N ILE A 109 -2.40 6.42 4.26
CA ILE A 109 -2.64 5.81 2.95
C ILE A 109 -2.42 6.85 1.84
N GLN A 110 -1.45 6.58 0.97
CA GLN A 110 -1.12 7.43 -0.17
C GLN A 110 -2.25 7.42 -1.20
N GLN A 111 -2.65 8.62 -1.65
CA GLN A 111 -3.74 8.78 -2.63
C GLN A 111 -3.31 8.46 -4.06
N ASP A 112 -2.02 8.64 -4.37
CA ASP A 112 -1.49 8.23 -5.66
C ASP A 112 -1.37 6.70 -5.71
N ILE A 113 -2.00 6.10 -6.73
CA ILE A 113 -1.97 4.66 -6.96
C ILE A 113 -1.02 4.37 -8.13
N ILE A 114 0.05 3.64 -7.85
CA ILE A 114 0.98 3.18 -8.88
C ILE A 114 0.28 2.11 -9.71
N THR A 115 0.29 2.26 -11.03
CA THR A 115 -0.25 1.27 -11.98
C THR A 115 0.84 0.56 -12.71
N VAL A 116 0.87 -0.76 -12.61
CA VAL A 116 1.98 -1.57 -13.13
C VAL A 116 1.49 -2.88 -13.75
N SER A 117 2.31 -3.42 -14.65
CA SER A 117 2.21 -4.78 -15.15
C SER A 117 3.58 -5.44 -15.02
N ALA A 118 3.76 -6.24 -13.97
CA ALA A 118 4.99 -7.00 -13.77
C ALA A 118 5.24 -8.02 -14.90
N LYS A 119 4.17 -8.44 -15.60
CA LYS A 119 4.24 -9.39 -16.72
C LYS A 119 4.75 -8.74 -17.99
N ASN A 120 4.15 -7.61 -18.39
CA ASN A 120 4.43 -6.99 -19.70
C ASN A 120 5.49 -5.89 -19.63
N ALA A 121 5.71 -5.29 -18.46
CA ALA A 121 6.66 -4.20 -18.26
C ALA A 121 7.39 -4.35 -16.91
N PRO A 122 8.18 -5.42 -16.70
CA PRO A 122 8.84 -5.68 -15.41
C PRO A 122 9.85 -4.59 -15.02
N VAL A 123 10.60 -4.05 -15.99
CA VAL A 123 11.59 -2.99 -15.73
C VAL A 123 10.89 -1.69 -15.33
N ASP A 124 9.86 -1.29 -16.06
CA ASP A 124 9.07 -0.09 -15.74
C ASP A 124 8.35 -0.23 -14.40
N THR A 125 7.83 -1.43 -14.09
CA THR A 125 7.23 -1.76 -12.80
C THR A 125 8.23 -1.56 -11.66
N ARG A 126 9.44 -2.11 -11.80
CA ARG A 126 10.51 -1.95 -10.81
C ARG A 126 10.87 -0.49 -10.64
N ASN A 127 11.07 0.23 -11.74
CA ASN A 127 11.46 1.63 -11.72
C ASN A 127 10.38 2.50 -11.06
N ALA A 128 9.10 2.32 -11.43
CA ALA A 128 8.00 3.07 -10.85
C ALA A 128 7.86 2.86 -9.34
N ILE A 129 7.94 1.61 -8.87
CA ILE A 129 7.87 1.30 -7.43
C ILE A 129 9.09 1.85 -6.70
N THR A 130 10.30 1.69 -7.27
CA THR A 130 11.54 2.16 -6.66
C THR A 130 11.59 3.68 -6.56
N SER A 131 11.27 4.40 -7.64
CA SER A 131 11.15 5.86 -7.64
C SER A 131 10.16 6.32 -6.59
N ARG A 132 8.99 5.67 -6.48
CA ARG A 132 8.01 6.06 -5.47
C ARG A 132 8.49 5.82 -4.04
N ILE A 133 9.23 4.74 -3.78
CA ILE A 133 9.85 4.50 -2.47
C ILE A 133 10.84 5.62 -2.14
N PHE A 134 11.67 6.05 -3.09
CA PHE A 134 12.58 7.17 -2.91
C PHE A 134 11.84 8.48 -2.66
N ASP A 135 10.81 8.80 -3.46
CA ASP A 135 9.99 10.00 -3.27
C ASP A 135 9.39 10.08 -1.85
N LEU A 136 8.88 8.95 -1.34
CA LEU A 136 8.32 8.86 0.00
C LEU A 136 9.38 8.98 1.11
N SER A 137 10.58 8.47 0.83
CA SER A 137 11.72 8.55 1.76
C SER A 137 12.32 9.95 1.81
N ASP A 138 12.35 10.65 0.67
CA ASP A 138 12.98 11.96 0.53
C ASP A 138 12.05 13.14 0.81
N ALA A 139 10.76 12.88 0.99
CA ALA A 139 9.74 13.88 1.30
C ALA A 139 10.17 14.84 2.44
N SER A 140 9.79 16.11 2.29
CA SER A 140 10.04 17.17 3.28
C SER A 140 8.73 17.89 3.58
N PRO A 141 8.17 17.78 4.81
CA PRO A 141 8.70 17.02 5.95
C PRO A 141 8.71 15.49 5.73
N PRO A 142 9.55 14.72 6.45
CA PRO A 142 9.61 13.26 6.32
C PRO A 142 8.26 12.62 6.61
N ILE A 143 7.80 11.76 5.70
CA ILE A 143 6.54 11.02 5.84
C ILE A 143 6.79 9.69 6.56
N LEU A 144 7.95 9.06 6.30
CA LEU A 144 8.37 7.84 6.99
C LEU A 144 9.00 8.19 8.34
N PRO A 145 8.45 7.70 9.47
CA PRO A 145 8.85 8.16 10.80
C PRO A 145 10.28 7.76 11.18
N SER A 146 10.85 6.74 10.54
CA SER A 146 12.23 6.27 10.76
C SER A 146 13.28 6.97 9.90
N VAL A 147 12.87 7.68 8.85
CA VAL A 147 13.80 8.30 7.90
C VAL A 147 14.27 9.66 8.44
N ARG A 148 15.57 9.95 8.30
CA ARG A 148 16.23 11.19 8.78
C ARG A 148 16.16 11.38 10.31
N GLN A 149 16.00 10.29 11.06
CA GLN A 149 16.17 10.29 12.52
C GLN A 149 17.65 10.27 12.88
N ASN A 150 18.03 11.01 13.93
CA ASN A 150 19.39 10.93 14.47
C ASN A 150 19.55 9.61 15.23
N VAL A 151 20.46 8.74 14.75
CA VAL A 151 20.79 7.49 15.44
C VAL A 151 22.08 7.70 16.24
N PRO A 152 22.08 7.47 17.57
CA PRO A 152 23.30 7.55 18.37
C PRO A 152 24.35 6.55 17.87
N MET A 153 25.60 7.00 17.66
CA MET A 153 26.70 6.14 17.19
C MET A 153 26.89 4.86 18.00
N ARG A 154 26.63 4.92 19.32
CA ARG A 154 26.70 3.75 20.21
C ARG A 154 25.74 2.62 19.85
N TRP A 155 24.67 2.88 19.12
CA TRP A 155 23.71 1.85 18.68
C TRP A 155 24.21 1.12 17.42
N LEU A 156 25.04 1.76 16.62
CA LEU A 156 25.67 1.16 15.44
C LEU A 156 26.86 0.26 15.80
N ALA A 157 27.36 0.33 17.04
CA ALA A 157 28.46 -0.50 17.52
C ALA A 157 28.03 -1.96 17.87
N PHE A 158 26.73 -2.25 17.81
CA PHE A 158 26.13 -3.54 18.15
C PHE A 158 25.42 -4.23 16.97
N GLU A 159 25.50 -3.65 15.76
CA GLU A 159 25.10 -4.30 14.50
C GLU A 159 26.30 -4.98 13.82
#